data_AF-A0A4U5N1E4-F1
#
_entry.id   AF-A0A4U5N1E4-F1
#
_cell.length_a   1.000
_cell.length_b   1.000
_cell.length_c   1.000
_cell.angle_alpha   90.00
_cell.angle_beta   90.00
_cell.angle_gamma   90.00
#
_symmetry.space_group_name_H-M   'P 1'
#
loop_
_entity.id
_entity.type
_entity.pdbx_description
1 polymer ?
#
loop_
_entity_poly.entity_id
_entity_poly.type
_entity_poly.pdbx_seq_one_letter_code
_entity_poly.pdbx_strand_id
1 'polypeptide(L)'
;MTSKPPKPSGKNYDPMEGVPPDEAIAEETVDEDVELQSVDDDIHELSDFSEEAEVRRLRSIDILSIYTLYTQLRPLMKSPQVRILALLNSILTFINILLLIGVIIFIGLVTYHKITYDQWNAQDMPCIYEWTEWSVCSYPCRNISLNGKVTKYPTKTRTINQDTIVQARGTMEKCPDELEFRIERVPCNTHYCPRKLSSFTEKTQCFFKNPLIARAGGCFKMLKIPVDDGLIEIDKPMEYYWDCLEGDCPTDVQ
;
A
#
# COMPACT_ATOMS: atom_id res chain seq x y z
N MET A 1 -30.52 -58.63 -6.62
CA MET A 1 -30.69 -59.04 -5.20
C MET A 1 -29.45 -58.62 -4.42
N THR A 2 -29.69 -57.91 -3.32
CA THR A 2 -29.03 -58.07 -2.00
C THR A 2 -27.55 -57.67 -1.93
N SER A 3 -27.19 -56.50 -1.39
CA SER A 3 -27.26 -56.02 0.01
C SER A 3 -25.93 -56.18 0.75
N LYS A 4 -25.46 -55.05 1.30
CA LYS A 4 -24.45 -54.86 2.38
C LYS A 4 -24.61 -55.89 3.52
N PRO A 5 -23.59 -56.14 4.38
CA PRO A 5 -23.34 -55.26 5.55
C PRO A 5 -21.86 -55.32 6.10
N PRO A 6 -21.54 -54.96 7.37
CA PRO A 6 -21.08 -53.61 7.75
C PRO A 6 -19.78 -53.63 8.62
N LYS A 7 -19.30 -52.46 9.06
CA LYS A 7 -18.35 -52.35 10.19
C LYS A 7 -18.75 -51.20 11.13
N PRO A 8 -18.56 -51.33 12.46
CA PRO A 8 -19.33 -50.57 13.45
C PRO A 8 -18.57 -49.46 14.18
N SER A 9 -19.36 -48.48 14.63
CA SER A 9 -19.46 -47.85 15.96
C SER A 9 -18.21 -47.33 16.69
N GLY A 10 -18.16 -46.00 16.84
CA GLY A 10 -17.65 -45.30 18.01
C GLY A 10 -18.48 -44.02 18.25
N LYS A 11 -19.30 -44.04 19.33
CA LYS A 11 -20.13 -42.93 19.88
C LYS A 11 -19.24 -41.91 20.62
N ASN A 12 -19.58 -40.64 20.93
CA ASN A 12 -20.75 -39.77 20.76
C ASN A 12 -20.33 -38.31 21.12
N TYR A 13 -20.94 -37.28 20.51
CA TYR A 13 -21.37 -36.04 21.19
C TYR A 13 -22.42 -35.32 20.31
N ASP A 14 -23.64 -35.13 20.84
CA ASP A 14 -24.75 -34.41 20.20
C ASP A 14 -25.15 -33.22 21.11
N PRO A 15 -25.12 -31.94 20.65
CA PRO A 15 -25.28 -30.80 21.54
C PRO A 15 -26.71 -30.47 22.00
N MET A 16 -27.75 -31.21 21.61
CA MET A 16 -29.14 -30.92 22.03
C MET A 16 -29.96 -32.17 22.42
N GLU A 17 -29.34 -33.11 23.13
CA GLU A 17 -30.04 -34.17 23.85
C GLU A 17 -30.72 -33.57 25.10
N GLY A 18 -32.00 -33.18 25.00
CA GLY A 18 -32.74 -32.60 26.13
C GLY A 18 -34.07 -31.88 25.86
N VAL A 19 -34.93 -32.39 24.98
CA VAL A 19 -36.31 -31.86 24.80
C VAL A 19 -37.34 -32.92 25.22
N PRO A 20 -38.46 -32.52 25.87
CA PRO A 20 -39.80 -32.92 25.39
C PRO A 20 -40.76 -31.69 25.23
N PRO A 21 -41.91 -31.86 24.54
CA PRO A 21 -42.54 -30.87 23.64
C PRO A 21 -43.66 -30.00 24.26
N ASP A 22 -43.98 -28.89 23.61
CA ASP A 22 -44.96 -27.87 24.06
C ASP A 22 -46.46 -28.22 23.83
N GLU A 23 -46.78 -29.46 23.42
CA GLU A 23 -48.17 -29.87 23.11
C GLU A 23 -48.88 -30.63 24.25
N ALA A 24 -48.42 -30.58 25.51
CA ALA A 24 -49.07 -31.36 26.59
C ALA A 24 -48.98 -30.81 28.03
N ILE A 25 -49.30 -29.53 28.24
CA ILE A 25 -49.92 -29.11 29.52
C ILE A 25 -51.31 -28.55 29.19
N ALA A 26 -52.24 -29.50 29.06
CA ALA A 26 -53.69 -29.33 28.99
C ALA A 26 -54.24 -28.66 30.28
N GLU A 27 -55.20 -27.73 30.19
CA GLU A 27 -56.65 -27.90 30.51
C GLU A 27 -56.93 -28.19 32.01
N GLU A 28 -57.97 -27.72 32.72
CA GLU A 28 -59.29 -27.11 32.45
C GLU A 28 -59.91 -26.73 33.84
N THR A 29 -60.88 -25.80 33.90
CA THR A 29 -62.13 -25.79 34.73
C THR A 29 -62.80 -24.39 34.66
N VAL A 30 -63.90 -24.18 33.90
CA VAL A 30 -65.36 -24.36 34.22
C VAL A 30 -65.88 -23.25 35.16
N ASP A 31 -67.02 -22.56 35.02
CA ASP A 31 -68.11 -22.37 34.02
C ASP A 31 -68.88 -21.09 34.48
N GLU A 32 -69.63 -20.42 33.58
CA GLU A 32 -71.06 -20.06 33.76
C GLU A 32 -71.55 -19.12 32.63
N ASP A 33 -72.52 -19.64 31.89
CA ASP A 33 -73.37 -18.95 30.92
C ASP A 33 -74.22 -17.84 31.56
N VAL A 34 -74.48 -16.72 30.87
CA VAL A 34 -75.80 -16.06 30.91
C VAL A 34 -76.13 -15.42 29.56
N GLU A 35 -77.28 -15.86 29.05
CA GLU A 35 -78.06 -15.43 27.89
C GLU A 35 -78.51 -13.95 27.87
N LEU A 36 -78.78 -13.51 26.62
CA LEU A 36 -79.81 -12.59 26.12
C LEU A 36 -80.12 -11.21 26.78
N GLN A 37 -80.37 -10.30 25.84
CA GLN A 37 -81.49 -9.35 25.74
C GLN A 37 -81.22 -7.85 25.96
N SER A 38 -81.45 -7.12 24.85
CA SER A 38 -82.10 -5.80 24.68
C SER A 38 -81.62 -4.65 25.56
N VAL A 39 -81.46 -3.43 25.04
CA VAL A 39 -82.57 -2.46 24.96
C VAL A 39 -82.28 -1.51 23.80
N ASP A 40 -83.24 -1.50 22.86
CA ASP A 40 -83.52 -0.42 21.92
C ASP A 40 -84.05 0.78 22.73
N ASP A 41 -83.59 2.01 22.48
CA ASP A 41 -84.38 3.20 22.82
C ASP A 41 -83.84 4.43 22.08
N ASP A 42 -84.52 4.77 20.98
CA ASP A 42 -84.68 6.12 20.47
C ASP A 42 -85.26 7.01 21.58
N ILE A 43 -84.48 7.97 22.10
CA ILE A 43 -85.07 9.13 22.78
C ILE A 43 -84.33 10.42 22.43
N HIS A 44 -85.15 11.33 21.92
CA HIS A 44 -84.93 12.73 21.64
C HIS A 44 -84.40 13.56 22.82
N GLU A 45 -83.69 14.65 22.46
CA GLU A 45 -83.58 15.96 23.17
C GLU A 45 -82.32 16.31 24.02
N LEU A 46 -81.51 17.21 23.42
CA LEU A 46 -81.08 18.56 23.88
C LEU A 46 -80.00 18.76 24.99
N SER A 47 -78.90 19.38 24.50
CA SER A 47 -78.12 20.51 25.03
C SER A 47 -76.97 20.30 26.04
N ASP A 48 -75.86 20.96 25.69
CA ASP A 48 -74.71 21.44 26.50
C ASP A 48 -73.50 20.52 26.70
N PHE A 49 -72.62 20.47 25.68
CA PHE A 49 -71.17 20.37 25.89
C PHE A 49 -70.41 21.17 24.81
N SER A 50 -70.03 22.41 25.13
CA SER A 50 -69.26 23.29 24.23
C SER A 50 -67.73 23.13 24.32
N GLU A 51 -67.22 22.23 25.16
CA GLU A 51 -65.77 22.11 25.41
C GLU A 51 -65.09 20.92 24.69
N GLU A 52 -65.84 19.94 24.17
CA GLU A 52 -65.24 18.81 23.43
C GLU A 52 -64.92 19.13 21.96
N ALA A 53 -65.38 20.27 21.45
CA ALA A 53 -65.14 20.69 20.06
C ALA A 53 -63.69 21.15 19.81
N GLU A 54 -63.01 21.71 20.82
CA GLU A 54 -61.63 22.18 20.67
C GLU A 54 -60.62 21.04 20.72
N VAL A 55 -60.85 20.02 21.54
CA VAL A 55 -59.99 18.83 21.63
C VAL A 55 -60.09 17.96 20.36
N ARG A 56 -61.26 17.91 19.70
CA ARG A 56 -61.40 17.24 18.39
C ARG A 56 -60.72 18.01 17.24
N ARG A 57 -60.64 19.35 17.28
CA ARG A 57 -59.96 20.15 16.24
C ARG A 57 -58.45 19.94 16.21
N LEU A 58 -57.82 19.70 17.35
CA LEU A 58 -56.38 19.42 17.42
C LEU A 58 -56.02 18.02 16.92
N ARG A 59 -56.90 17.03 17.09
CA ARG A 59 -56.73 15.67 16.51
C ARG A 59 -57.07 15.58 15.02
N SER A 60 -57.79 16.55 14.45
CA SER A 60 -58.19 16.52 13.03
C SER A 60 -57.14 17.08 12.06
N ILE A 61 -56.00 17.57 12.55
CA ILE A 61 -54.92 18.11 11.69
C ILE A 61 -54.10 16.98 11.04
N ASP A 62 -54.13 15.76 11.59
CA ASP A 62 -53.29 14.65 11.13
C ASP A 62 -53.78 13.91 9.88
N ILE A 63 -54.96 14.22 9.35
CA ILE A 63 -55.43 13.66 8.07
C ILE A 63 -56.25 14.72 7.34
N LEU A 64 -55.61 15.78 6.84
CA LEU A 64 -56.20 16.56 5.74
C LEU A 64 -56.12 15.67 4.49
N SER A 65 -57.08 14.75 4.43
CA SER A 65 -57.18 13.69 3.46
C SER A 65 -57.06 14.27 2.05
N ILE A 66 -56.15 13.74 1.24
CA ILE A 66 -56.03 14.04 -0.20
C ILE A 66 -57.42 13.97 -0.88
N TYR A 67 -58.32 13.17 -0.32
CA TYR A 67 -59.71 13.04 -0.72
C TYR A 67 -60.56 14.31 -0.52
N THR A 68 -60.37 15.11 0.54
CA THR A 68 -61.11 16.36 0.76
C THR A 68 -60.62 17.50 -0.15
N LEU A 69 -59.31 17.55 -0.43
CA LEU A 69 -58.75 18.42 -1.46
C LEU A 69 -59.24 18.04 -2.86
N TYR A 70 -59.30 16.73 -3.15
CA TYR A 70 -59.79 16.21 -4.43
C TYR A 70 -61.27 16.53 -4.65
N THR A 71 -62.13 16.36 -3.63
CA THR A 71 -63.56 16.69 -3.74
C THR A 71 -63.81 18.19 -3.91
N GLN A 72 -62.99 19.05 -3.30
CA GLN A 72 -63.05 20.51 -3.47
C GLN A 72 -62.53 20.99 -4.85
N LEU A 73 -61.54 20.32 -5.44
CA LEU A 73 -61.00 20.66 -6.76
C LEU A 73 -61.79 20.05 -7.93
N ARG A 74 -62.56 18.98 -7.68
CA ARG A 74 -63.43 18.30 -8.66
C ARG A 74 -64.39 19.22 -9.43
N PRO A 75 -65.11 20.19 -8.81
CA PRO A 75 -66.00 21.08 -9.56
C PRO A 75 -65.27 22.08 -10.48
N LEU A 76 -64.03 22.45 -10.17
CA LEU A 76 -63.19 23.37 -10.97
C LEU A 76 -62.60 22.70 -12.22
N MET A 77 -62.43 21.38 -12.18
CA MET A 77 -61.91 20.58 -13.30
C MET A 77 -62.99 20.14 -14.30
N LYS A 78 -64.13 20.83 -14.43
CA LYS A 78 -65.15 20.45 -15.42
C LYS A 78 -64.77 20.81 -16.87
N SER A 79 -63.94 21.84 -17.07
CA SER A 79 -63.45 22.25 -18.39
C SER A 79 -62.26 21.40 -18.85
N PRO A 80 -62.24 20.91 -20.11
CA PRO A 80 -61.12 20.14 -20.65
C PRO A 80 -59.81 20.93 -20.71
N GLN A 81 -59.90 22.26 -20.91
CA GLN A 81 -58.72 23.14 -20.98
C GLN A 81 -58.04 23.28 -19.61
N VAL A 82 -58.82 23.37 -18.53
CA VAL A 82 -58.31 23.50 -17.15
C VAL A 82 -57.62 22.20 -16.71
N ARG A 83 -58.11 21.03 -17.14
CA ARG A 83 -57.47 19.73 -16.87
C ARG A 83 -56.10 19.60 -17.53
N ILE A 84 -55.98 20.00 -18.80
CA ILE A 84 -54.70 19.95 -19.53
C ILE A 84 -53.69 20.88 -18.87
N LEU A 85 -54.11 22.10 -18.50
CA LEU A 85 -53.25 23.06 -17.81
C LEU A 85 -52.80 22.55 -16.43
N ALA A 86 -53.70 21.94 -15.66
CA ALA A 86 -53.38 21.35 -14.36
C ALA A 86 -52.38 20.18 -14.49
N LEU A 87 -52.53 19.33 -15.51
CA LEU A 87 -51.64 18.22 -15.78
C LEU A 87 -50.24 18.72 -16.19
N LEU A 88 -50.17 19.72 -17.08
CA LEU A 88 -48.89 20.34 -17.47
C LEU A 88 -48.18 21.00 -16.28
N ASN A 89 -48.91 21.74 -15.44
CA ASN A 89 -48.35 22.32 -14.22
C ASN A 89 -47.88 21.24 -13.23
N SER A 90 -48.59 20.13 -13.10
CA SER A 90 -48.17 19.00 -12.26
C SER A 90 -46.91 18.30 -12.78
N ILE A 91 -46.75 18.18 -14.10
CA ILE A 91 -45.52 17.64 -14.69
C ILE A 91 -44.37 18.62 -14.44
N LEU A 92 -44.62 19.92 -14.64
CA LEU A 92 -43.60 20.96 -14.44
C LEU A 92 -43.15 21.05 -12.98
N THR A 93 -44.06 20.90 -12.01
CA THR A 93 -43.69 20.84 -10.59
C THR A 93 -42.86 19.60 -10.28
N PHE A 94 -43.19 18.44 -10.85
CA PHE A 94 -42.39 17.23 -10.68
C PHE A 94 -40.97 17.39 -11.25
N ILE A 95 -40.83 17.96 -12.44
CA ILE A 95 -39.51 18.28 -13.04
C ILE A 95 -38.72 19.25 -12.13
N ASN A 96 -39.36 20.30 -11.62
CA ASN A 96 -38.70 21.24 -10.71
C ASN A 96 -38.27 20.59 -9.40
N ILE A 97 -39.05 19.66 -8.84
CA ILE A 97 -38.68 18.90 -7.64
C ILE A 97 -37.48 18.00 -7.94
N LEU A 98 -37.46 17.30 -9.08
CA LEU A 98 -36.32 16.47 -9.47
C LEU A 98 -35.05 17.30 -9.68
N LEU A 99 -35.18 18.48 -10.31
CA LEU A 99 -34.06 19.42 -10.47
C LEU A 99 -33.56 19.92 -9.11
N LEU A 100 -34.45 20.26 -8.18
CA LEU A 100 -34.08 20.69 -6.83
C LEU A 100 -33.33 19.58 -6.09
N ILE A 101 -33.80 18.34 -6.15
CA ILE A 101 -33.12 17.17 -5.57
C ILE A 101 -31.73 17.01 -6.20
N GLY A 102 -31.62 17.13 -7.53
CA GLY A 102 -30.34 17.08 -8.24
C GLY A 102 -29.35 18.14 -7.75
N VAL A 103 -29.81 19.38 -7.55
CA VAL A 103 -28.99 20.47 -7.00
C VAL A 103 -28.53 20.16 -5.58
N ILE A 104 -29.43 19.67 -4.71
CA ILE A 104 -29.09 19.31 -3.32
C ILE A 104 -28.03 18.20 -3.29
N ILE A 105 -28.19 17.15 -4.11
CA ILE A 105 -27.21 16.06 -4.21
C ILE A 105 -25.87 16.59 -4.70
N PHE A 106 -25.86 17.44 -5.73
CA PHE A 106 -24.64 18.02 -6.28
C PHE A 106 -23.89 18.85 -5.23
N ILE A 107 -24.58 19.71 -4.48
CA ILE A 107 -23.99 20.49 -3.38
C ILE A 107 -23.43 19.55 -2.31
N GLY A 108 -24.16 18.49 -1.95
CA GLY A 108 -23.71 17.48 -1.00
C GLY A 108 -22.42 16.78 -1.44
N LEU A 109 -22.33 16.38 -2.71
CA LEU A 109 -21.12 15.75 -3.29
C LEU A 109 -19.92 16.70 -3.27
N VAL A 110 -20.11 17.95 -3.69
CA VAL A 110 -19.03 18.96 -3.68
C VAL A 110 -18.53 19.19 -2.26
N THR A 111 -19.44 19.31 -1.29
CA THR A 111 -19.09 19.52 0.12
C THR A 111 -18.36 18.31 0.70
N TYR A 112 -18.84 17.10 0.41
CA TYR A 112 -18.20 15.85 0.82
C TYR A 112 -16.78 15.77 0.27
N HIS A 113 -16.58 15.92 -1.04
CA HIS A 113 -15.26 15.90 -1.66
C HIS A 113 -14.33 16.96 -1.10
N LYS A 114 -14.84 18.17 -0.82
CA LYS A 114 -14.06 19.24 -0.20
C LYS A 114 -13.58 18.85 1.21
N ILE A 115 -14.47 18.37 2.07
CA ILE A 115 -14.11 17.96 3.44
C ILE A 115 -13.10 16.81 3.40
N THR A 116 -13.34 15.80 2.56
CA THR A 116 -12.42 14.67 2.41
C THR A 116 -11.06 15.13 1.89
N TYR A 117 -11.01 16.01 0.87
CA TYR A 117 -9.77 16.57 0.37
C TYR A 117 -9.00 17.34 1.44
N ASP A 118 -9.68 18.19 2.20
CA ASP A 118 -9.09 18.97 3.28
C ASP A 118 -8.56 18.04 4.40
N GLN A 119 -9.28 16.96 4.75
CA GLN A 119 -8.81 15.94 5.70
C GLN A 119 -7.59 15.17 5.20
N TRP A 120 -7.57 14.76 3.93
CA TRP A 120 -6.43 14.08 3.31
C TRP A 120 -5.19 14.98 3.22
N ASN A 121 -5.38 16.28 3.03
CA ASN A 121 -4.27 17.25 3.04
C ASN A 121 -3.83 17.65 4.46
N ALA A 122 -4.69 17.50 5.46
CA ALA A 122 -4.35 17.71 6.86
C ALA A 122 -3.56 16.56 7.47
N GLN A 123 -3.54 15.37 6.84
CA GLN A 123 -2.69 14.28 7.29
C GLN A 123 -1.22 14.61 7.05
N ASP A 124 -0.44 14.50 8.12
CA ASP A 124 1.00 14.66 8.06
C ASP A 124 1.61 13.52 7.23
N MET A 125 2.26 13.90 6.13
CA MET A 125 2.97 12.96 5.26
C MET A 125 4.37 13.52 5.03
N PRO A 126 5.44 12.76 5.32
CA PRO A 126 6.79 13.21 5.09
C PRO A 126 7.11 13.23 3.58
N CYS A 127 8.19 13.91 3.22
CA CYS A 127 8.80 13.74 1.91
C CYS A 127 9.31 12.30 1.74
N ILE A 128 8.77 11.57 0.78
CA ILE A 128 9.16 10.17 0.50
C ILE A 128 9.70 10.12 -0.93
N TYR A 129 10.82 9.41 -1.09
CA TYR A 129 11.42 9.15 -2.39
C TYR A 129 12.26 7.88 -2.31
N GLU A 130 12.41 7.22 -3.45
CA GLU A 130 13.25 6.03 -3.57
C GLU A 130 14.46 6.30 -4.44
N TRP A 131 15.55 5.61 -4.17
CA TRP A 131 16.73 5.65 -5.02
C TRP A 131 16.56 4.67 -6.18
N THR A 132 17.07 5.04 -7.35
CA THR A 132 17.24 4.11 -8.46
C THR A 132 18.23 3.01 -8.10
N GLU A 133 18.24 1.96 -8.92
CA GLU A 133 19.30 0.96 -8.86
C GLU A 133 20.68 1.59 -9.10
N TRP A 134 21.71 0.91 -8.59
CA TRP A 134 23.08 1.31 -8.81
C TRP A 134 23.49 1.14 -10.27
N SER A 135 24.19 2.12 -10.81
CA SER A 135 24.85 2.00 -12.10
C SER A 135 25.91 0.89 -12.08
N VAL A 136 26.29 0.44 -13.27
CA VAL A 136 27.50 -0.37 -13.44
C VAL A 136 28.71 0.41 -12.89
N CYS A 137 29.64 -0.32 -12.28
CA CYS A 137 30.88 0.26 -11.79
C CYS A 137 31.70 0.80 -12.96
N SER A 138 32.24 2.03 -12.81
CA SER A 138 33.04 2.68 -13.85
C SER A 138 34.22 1.85 -14.37
N TYR A 139 34.82 1.01 -13.53
CA TYR A 139 35.88 0.07 -13.91
C TYR A 139 35.70 -1.27 -13.19
N PRO A 140 36.14 -2.38 -13.79
CA PRO A 140 36.02 -3.71 -13.19
C PRO A 140 36.92 -3.92 -11.97
N CYS A 141 37.97 -3.11 -11.82
CA CYS A 141 38.99 -3.21 -10.78
C CYS A 141 39.72 -1.86 -10.63
N ARG A 142 40.50 -1.73 -9.55
CA ARG A 142 41.29 -0.54 -9.23
C ARG A 142 42.66 -0.60 -9.90
N ASN A 143 42.97 0.37 -10.76
CA ASN A 143 44.29 0.47 -11.38
C ASN A 143 45.36 0.95 -10.39
N ILE A 144 46.58 0.43 -10.55
CA ILE A 144 47.77 0.91 -9.83
C ILE A 144 48.57 1.75 -10.81
N SER A 145 48.88 2.99 -10.47
CA SER A 145 49.81 3.80 -11.28
C SER A 145 51.24 3.27 -11.14
N LEU A 146 52.05 3.41 -12.19
CA LEU A 146 53.44 2.93 -12.29
C LEU A 146 54.35 3.30 -11.10
N ASN A 147 53.97 4.30 -10.28
CA ASN A 147 54.72 4.73 -9.11
C ASN A 147 54.17 4.20 -7.77
N GLY A 148 53.38 3.11 -7.79
CA GLY A 148 52.73 2.55 -6.60
C GLY A 148 51.66 3.47 -5.97
N LYS A 149 51.41 4.64 -6.58
CA LYS A 149 50.41 5.59 -6.11
C LYS A 149 49.06 5.17 -6.63
N VAL A 150 48.14 4.97 -5.69
CA VAL A 150 46.87 4.38 -6.04
C VAL A 150 45.97 5.36 -6.79
N THR A 151 45.41 4.92 -7.91
CA THR A 151 44.43 5.74 -8.62
C THR A 151 43.13 5.83 -7.82
N LYS A 152 42.32 6.84 -8.16
CA LYS A 152 40.95 7.01 -7.66
C LYS A 152 40.19 5.68 -7.76
N TYR A 153 39.47 5.31 -6.71
CA TYR A 153 38.63 4.11 -6.72
C TYR A 153 37.64 4.16 -7.88
N PRO A 154 37.36 3.03 -8.54
CA PRO A 154 36.19 2.92 -9.40
C PRO A 154 34.95 3.30 -8.59
N THR A 155 34.06 4.07 -9.20
CA THR A 155 32.81 4.50 -8.58
C THR A 155 31.61 4.00 -9.35
N LYS A 156 30.52 3.75 -8.63
CA LYS A 156 29.17 3.57 -9.17
C LYS A 156 28.27 4.65 -8.60
N THR A 157 27.20 4.96 -9.31
CA THR A 157 26.31 6.06 -8.99
C THR A 157 24.86 5.62 -9.01
N ARG A 158 24.01 6.29 -8.23
CA ARG A 158 22.56 6.19 -8.34
C ARG A 158 21.93 7.56 -8.17
N THR A 159 20.72 7.71 -8.67
CA THR A 159 19.94 8.94 -8.60
C THR A 159 18.63 8.67 -7.89
N ILE A 160 17.87 9.71 -7.60
CA ILE A 160 16.52 9.54 -7.05
C ILE A 160 15.57 9.16 -8.19
N ASN A 161 14.67 8.23 -7.94
CA ASN A 161 13.60 7.89 -8.86
C ASN A 161 12.54 9.00 -8.79
N GLN A 162 12.39 9.75 -9.89
CA GLN A 162 11.52 10.92 -9.93
C GLN A 162 10.05 10.55 -9.79
N ASP A 163 9.67 9.37 -10.28
CA ASP A 163 8.29 8.89 -10.27
C ASP A 163 7.79 8.53 -8.86
N THR A 164 8.70 8.34 -7.90
CA THR A 164 8.37 7.98 -6.51
C THR A 164 8.39 9.16 -5.55
N ILE A 165 8.67 10.38 -6.04
CA ILE A 165 8.73 11.56 -5.19
C ILE A 165 7.31 11.92 -4.74
N VAL A 166 7.07 11.80 -3.44
CA VAL A 166 5.86 12.25 -2.77
C VAL A 166 6.19 13.48 -1.94
N GLN A 167 5.54 14.59 -2.28
CA GLN A 167 5.70 15.86 -1.57
C GLN A 167 5.17 15.77 -0.14
N ALA A 168 5.86 16.43 0.78
CA ALA A 168 5.43 16.51 2.16
C ALA A 168 4.14 17.32 2.31
N ARG A 169 3.28 16.90 3.25
CA ARG A 169 1.99 17.54 3.58
C ARG A 169 1.85 17.72 5.09
N GLY A 170 0.97 18.63 5.49
CA GLY A 170 0.72 18.98 6.89
C GLY A 170 1.86 19.82 7.50
N THR A 171 2.39 19.37 8.63
CA THR A 171 3.44 20.02 9.42
C THR A 171 4.85 19.56 9.06
N MET A 172 4.98 18.59 8.15
CA MET A 172 6.25 18.00 7.73
C MET A 172 7.05 18.94 6.82
N GLU A 173 8.39 18.84 6.89
CA GLU A 173 9.27 19.64 6.05
C GLU A 173 9.15 19.25 4.57
N LYS A 174 9.13 20.27 3.69
CA LYS A 174 9.03 20.09 2.24
C LYS A 174 10.20 19.28 1.68
N CYS A 175 9.95 18.57 0.59
CA CYS A 175 11.04 17.95 -0.15
C CYS A 175 12.04 19.03 -0.61
N PRO A 176 13.36 18.77 -0.56
CA PRO A 176 14.36 19.66 -1.12
C PRO A 176 14.09 19.91 -2.62
N ASP A 177 14.27 21.14 -3.08
CA ASP A 177 13.99 21.51 -4.48
C ASP A 177 14.93 20.79 -5.48
N GLU A 178 16.16 20.47 -5.04
CA GLU A 178 17.18 19.83 -5.89
C GLU A 178 17.21 18.30 -5.75
N LEU A 179 16.12 17.70 -5.27
CA LEU A 179 16.04 16.26 -5.06
C LEU A 179 16.26 15.48 -6.37
N GLU A 180 15.78 16.02 -7.48
CA GLU A 180 15.93 15.46 -8.83
C GLU A 180 17.40 15.31 -9.26
N PHE A 181 18.24 16.27 -8.88
CA PHE A 181 19.65 16.32 -9.30
C PHE A 181 20.59 15.62 -8.31
N ARG A 182 20.03 14.99 -7.28
CA ARG A 182 20.81 14.36 -6.24
C ARG A 182 21.45 13.07 -6.76
N ILE A 183 22.78 13.08 -6.84
CA ILE A 183 23.57 11.93 -7.27
C ILE A 183 24.35 11.42 -6.07
N GLU A 184 24.14 10.15 -5.73
CA GLU A 184 24.99 9.45 -4.78
C GLU A 184 26.12 8.73 -5.51
N ARG A 185 27.35 8.87 -5.03
CA ARG A 185 28.54 8.21 -5.58
C ARG A 185 29.23 7.40 -4.51
N VAL A 186 29.46 6.12 -4.78
CA VAL A 186 30.14 5.21 -3.84
C VAL A 186 31.25 4.43 -4.54
N PRO A 187 32.33 4.06 -3.83
CA PRO A 187 33.37 3.20 -4.39
C PRO A 187 32.82 1.80 -4.69
N CYS A 188 33.34 1.19 -5.74
CA CYS A 188 33.07 -0.19 -6.14
C CYS A 188 34.37 -0.84 -6.64
N ASN A 189 34.37 -2.17 -6.75
CA ASN A 189 35.50 -2.95 -7.28
C ASN A 189 36.85 -2.50 -6.69
N THR A 190 36.94 -2.54 -5.37
CA THR A 190 38.07 -2.00 -4.60
C THR A 190 39.35 -2.81 -4.74
N HIS A 191 39.25 -4.03 -5.26
CA HIS A 191 40.38 -4.91 -5.54
C HIS A 191 41.26 -4.36 -6.68
N TYR A 192 42.55 -4.63 -6.62
CA TYR A 192 43.48 -4.22 -7.66
C TYR A 192 43.28 -4.99 -8.96
N CYS A 193 43.50 -4.32 -10.08
CA CYS A 193 43.54 -4.99 -11.37
C CYS A 193 44.71 -5.97 -11.45
N PRO A 194 44.53 -7.15 -12.09
CA PRO A 194 45.62 -8.08 -12.31
C PRO A 194 46.75 -7.43 -13.11
N ARG A 195 47.99 -7.63 -12.67
CA ARG A 195 49.19 -7.20 -13.40
C ARG A 195 49.89 -8.42 -13.97
N LYS A 196 50.36 -8.30 -15.20
CA LYS A 196 51.16 -9.37 -15.84
C LYS A 196 52.52 -9.45 -15.18
N LEU A 197 53.04 -10.65 -14.97
CA LEU A 197 54.37 -10.86 -14.40
C LEU A 197 55.45 -10.23 -15.28
N SER A 198 55.28 -10.23 -16.60
CA SER A 198 56.17 -9.54 -17.55
C SER A 198 56.19 -8.01 -17.44
N SER A 199 55.23 -7.39 -16.73
CA SER A 199 55.19 -5.93 -16.53
C SER A 199 56.19 -5.44 -15.48
N PHE A 200 56.71 -6.34 -14.64
CA PHE A 200 57.74 -6.01 -13.67
C PHE A 200 59.12 -6.08 -14.35
N THR A 201 59.92 -5.03 -14.20
CA THR A 201 61.27 -4.94 -14.79
C THR A 201 62.38 -4.84 -13.74
N GLU A 202 62.04 -4.54 -12.48
CA GLU A 202 63.00 -4.46 -11.39
C GLU A 202 63.55 -5.84 -11.05
N LYS A 203 64.86 -5.92 -10.83
CA LYS A 203 65.55 -7.14 -10.40
C LYS A 203 66.07 -6.94 -8.98
N THR A 204 66.21 -8.03 -8.24
CA THR A 204 66.87 -8.01 -6.93
C THR A 204 68.36 -7.72 -7.09
N GLN A 205 69.02 -7.46 -5.96
CA GLN A 205 70.47 -7.63 -5.89
C GLN A 205 70.87 -9.08 -6.18
N CYS A 206 72.16 -9.30 -6.44
CA CYS A 206 72.70 -10.63 -6.67
C CYS A 206 72.83 -11.39 -5.34
N PHE A 207 72.50 -12.67 -5.38
CA PHE A 207 72.65 -13.62 -4.27
C PHE A 207 73.57 -14.77 -4.70
N PHE A 208 74.31 -15.34 -3.76
CA PHE A 208 75.12 -16.53 -4.04
C PHE A 208 74.22 -17.71 -4.40
N LYS A 209 74.56 -18.43 -5.49
CA LYS A 209 73.89 -19.70 -5.83
C LYS A 209 74.14 -20.75 -4.75
N ASN A 210 75.35 -20.75 -4.19
CA ASN A 210 75.73 -21.59 -3.06
C ASN A 210 76.48 -20.74 -2.02
N PRO A 211 75.88 -20.50 -0.83
CA PRO A 211 76.49 -19.66 0.20
C PRO A 211 77.78 -20.25 0.79
N LEU A 212 77.99 -21.57 0.72
CA LEU A 212 79.18 -22.23 1.30
C LEU A 212 80.48 -21.96 0.53
N ILE A 213 80.36 -21.73 -0.78
CA ILE A 213 81.50 -21.46 -1.69
C ILE A 213 81.48 -20.02 -2.20
N ALA A 214 80.57 -19.19 -1.69
CA ALA A 214 80.41 -17.78 -2.01
C ALA A 214 80.53 -17.51 -3.53
N ARG A 215 81.40 -16.56 -3.92
CA ARG A 215 81.58 -16.13 -5.31
C ARG A 215 82.00 -17.27 -6.25
N ALA A 216 82.75 -18.27 -5.77
CA ALA A 216 83.19 -19.39 -6.59
C ALA A 216 82.03 -20.28 -7.07
N GLY A 217 80.89 -20.26 -6.39
CA GLY A 217 79.66 -20.93 -6.81
C GLY A 217 78.81 -20.15 -7.82
N GLY A 218 79.21 -18.92 -8.15
CA GLY A 218 78.44 -18.00 -8.98
C GLY A 218 77.28 -17.35 -8.24
N CYS A 219 76.68 -16.34 -8.87
CA CYS A 219 75.58 -15.56 -8.31
C CYS A 219 74.42 -15.45 -9.30
N PHE A 220 73.24 -15.22 -8.77
CA PHE A 220 72.02 -15.01 -9.55
C PHE A 220 71.21 -13.85 -8.97
N LYS A 221 70.39 -13.25 -9.81
CA LYS A 221 69.37 -12.27 -9.43
C LYS A 221 68.01 -12.74 -9.90
N MET A 222 66.98 -12.38 -9.18
CA MET A 222 65.60 -12.74 -9.49
C MET A 222 64.77 -11.50 -9.80
N LEU A 223 63.62 -11.70 -10.44
CA LEU A 223 62.65 -10.63 -10.64
C LEU A 223 62.12 -10.15 -9.29
N LYS A 224 62.14 -8.84 -9.05
CA LYS A 224 61.66 -8.23 -7.82
C LYS A 224 60.18 -7.89 -7.96
N ILE A 225 59.35 -8.59 -7.18
CA ILE A 225 57.91 -8.40 -7.14
C ILE A 225 57.55 -7.60 -5.87
N PRO A 226 56.76 -6.52 -5.96
CA PRO A 226 56.31 -5.80 -4.77
C PRO A 226 55.40 -6.68 -3.90
N VAL A 227 55.51 -6.53 -2.59
CA VAL A 227 54.60 -7.16 -1.63
C VAL A 227 53.36 -6.29 -1.51
N ASP A 228 52.36 -6.54 -2.34
CA ASP A 228 51.06 -5.89 -2.27
C ASP A 228 49.91 -6.91 -2.48
N ASP A 229 48.68 -6.48 -2.17
CA ASP A 229 47.48 -7.33 -2.29
C ASP A 229 47.01 -7.51 -3.75
N GLY A 230 47.86 -7.20 -4.73
CA GLY A 230 47.54 -7.26 -6.15
C GLY A 230 47.66 -8.67 -6.73
N LEU A 231 46.69 -9.06 -7.56
CA LEU A 231 46.81 -10.30 -8.32
C LEU A 231 47.89 -10.16 -9.41
N ILE A 232 48.76 -11.17 -9.53
CA ILE A 232 49.77 -11.24 -10.57
C ILE A 232 49.47 -12.42 -11.50
N GLU A 233 49.32 -12.13 -12.79
CA GLU A 233 49.07 -13.12 -13.83
C GLU A 233 50.40 -13.60 -14.45
N ILE A 234 50.62 -14.90 -14.48
CA ILE A 234 51.80 -15.51 -15.10
C ILE A 234 51.54 -15.61 -16.61
N ASP A 235 52.06 -14.65 -17.37
CA ASP A 235 51.71 -14.45 -18.77
C ASP A 235 52.71 -15.04 -19.79
N LYS A 236 53.94 -15.33 -19.37
CA LYS A 236 54.97 -15.91 -20.23
C LYS A 236 55.73 -17.03 -19.54
N PRO A 237 56.18 -18.06 -20.27
CA PRO A 237 57.23 -18.95 -19.81
C PRO A 237 58.58 -18.25 -20.04
N MET A 238 58.96 -17.29 -19.19
CA MET A 238 60.30 -16.69 -19.25
C MET A 238 61.01 -16.81 -17.91
N GLU A 239 62.34 -16.92 -18.00
CA GLU A 239 63.27 -17.09 -16.89
C GLU A 239 63.15 -15.92 -15.90
N TYR A 240 62.64 -16.20 -14.71
CA TYR A 240 62.51 -15.21 -13.62
C TYR A 240 63.79 -15.04 -12.81
N TYR A 241 64.86 -15.71 -13.24
CA TYR A 241 66.18 -15.64 -12.67
C TYR A 241 67.22 -15.45 -13.78
N TRP A 242 68.29 -14.72 -13.46
CA TRP A 242 69.40 -14.47 -14.36
C TRP A 242 70.71 -14.60 -13.61
N ASP A 243 71.73 -15.07 -14.31
CA ASP A 243 73.08 -15.08 -13.77
C ASP A 243 73.63 -13.66 -13.65
N CYS A 244 74.33 -13.40 -12.57
CA CYS A 244 75.05 -12.15 -12.35
C CYS A 244 76.47 -12.24 -12.90
N LEU A 245 77.02 -11.10 -13.27
CA LEU A 245 78.45 -10.99 -13.55
C LEU A 245 79.24 -11.16 -12.24
N GLU A 246 80.45 -11.68 -12.34
CA GLU A 246 81.28 -12.03 -11.18
C GLU A 246 81.59 -10.82 -10.28
N GLY A 247 81.70 -9.62 -10.86
CA GLY A 247 81.90 -8.36 -10.15
C GLY A 247 80.67 -7.85 -9.38
N ASP A 248 79.46 -8.31 -9.73
CA ASP A 248 78.20 -7.91 -9.09
C ASP A 248 77.82 -8.84 -7.93
N CYS A 249 78.59 -9.91 -7.71
CA CYS A 249 78.41 -10.81 -6.58
C CYS A 249 78.68 -10.09 -5.24
N PRO A 250 77.89 -10.37 -4.19
CA PRO A 250 78.18 -9.88 -2.84
C PRO A 250 79.63 -10.18 -2.43
N THR A 251 80.23 -9.30 -1.65
CA THR A 251 81.59 -9.48 -1.11
C THR A 251 81.61 -10.31 0.16
N ASP A 252 80.52 -10.27 0.93
CA ASP A 252 80.38 -10.92 2.23
C ASP A 252 79.20 -11.89 2.24
N VAL A 253 79.34 -12.99 3.00
CA VAL A 253 78.24 -13.93 3.28
C VAL A 253 77.39 -13.30 4.39
N GLN A 254 76.21 -12.80 4.05
CA GLN A 254 75.21 -12.34 5.02
C GLN A 254 74.55 -13.50 5.76
#